data_AF-A0A3D9SQB9-F1
#
_entry.id   AF-A0A3D9SQB9-F1
#
_cell.length_a   1.000
_cell.length_b   1.000
_cell.length_c   1.000
_cell.angle_alpha   90.00
_cell.angle_beta   90.00
_cell.angle_gamma   90.00
#
_symmetry.space_group_name_H-M   'P 1'
#
loop_
_entity.id
_entity.type
_entity.pdbx_description
1 polymer ?
#
loop_
_entity_poly.entity_id
_entity_poly.type
_entity_poly.pdbx_seq_one_letter_code
_entity_poly.pdbx_strand_id
1 'polypeptide(L)'
;MSLDFNYDMDTWIQFFKDKWLFLVVALIVLFIVLRIVKTVVKWLIVVAILAVVVIYSGYSLDDIKSIGTKVADSVKQEAITAMAGEAAEATFTTNSDGTFTVKTKNLELTGTPGDGEVQVKFHDTSLGKWKIDDTIQSLITQAKKNV
;
A
#
# COMPACT_ATOMS: atom_id res chain seq x y z
N MET A 1 -0.75 40.79 -54.80
CA MET A 1 0.01 40.30 -53.63
C MET A 1 0.10 38.79 -53.77
N SER A 2 1.07 38.31 -54.54
CA SER A 2 1.33 36.89 -54.73
C SER A 2 2.04 36.37 -53.48
N LEU A 3 1.43 35.43 -52.77
CA LEU A 3 2.10 34.68 -51.72
C LEU A 3 3.07 33.72 -52.40
N ASP A 4 4.31 34.15 -52.58
CA ASP A 4 5.42 33.31 -53.04
C ASP A 4 5.73 32.28 -51.94
N PHE A 5 5.07 31.13 -52.00
CA PHE A 5 5.44 29.94 -51.24
C PHE A 5 6.58 29.20 -51.93
N ASN A 6 7.62 29.91 -52.38
CA ASN A 6 8.90 29.27 -52.63
C ASN A 6 9.52 28.98 -51.26
N TYR A 7 8.98 27.97 -50.59
CA TYR A 7 9.58 27.38 -49.41
C TYR A 7 11.00 27.05 -49.82
N ASP A 8 11.94 27.77 -49.22
CA ASP A 8 13.36 27.73 -49.50
C ASP A 8 13.86 26.32 -49.17
N MET A 9 13.65 25.39 -50.13
CA MET A 9 13.83 23.95 -49.92
C MET A 9 15.28 23.67 -49.57
N ASP A 10 16.21 24.46 -50.12
CA ASP A 10 17.62 24.47 -49.75
C ASP A 10 17.82 24.81 -48.26
N THR A 11 17.10 25.80 -47.73
CA THR A 11 17.15 26.14 -46.30
C THR A 11 16.61 25.00 -45.41
N TRP A 12 15.51 24.37 -45.80
CA TRP A 12 14.99 23.20 -45.07
C TRP A 12 15.94 22.01 -45.14
N ILE A 13 16.49 21.71 -46.32
CA ILE A 13 17.46 20.62 -46.52
C ILE A 13 18.72 20.86 -45.70
N GLN A 14 19.20 22.11 -45.63
CA GLN A 14 20.36 22.47 -44.81
C GLN A 14 20.07 22.33 -43.32
N PHE A 15 18.88 22.72 -42.85
CA PHE A 15 18.46 22.53 -41.46
C PHE A 15 18.39 21.04 -41.07
N PHE A 16 17.85 20.19 -41.94
CA PHE A 16 17.86 18.75 -41.70
C PHE A 16 19.29 18.20 -41.64
N LYS A 17 20.20 18.61 -42.53
CA LYS A 17 21.60 18.18 -42.49
C LYS A 17 22.33 18.63 -41.23
N ASP A 18 22.14 19.88 -40.80
CA ASP A 18 22.89 20.46 -39.68
C ASP A 18 22.29 20.12 -38.30
N LYS A 19 20.97 19.89 -38.23
CA LYS A 19 20.22 19.73 -36.97
C LYS A 19 19.42 18.42 -36.88
N TRP A 20 19.72 17.41 -37.71
CA TRP A 20 19.03 16.11 -37.65
C TRP A 20 19.01 15.50 -36.24
N LEU A 21 20.09 15.64 -35.45
CA LEU A 21 20.14 15.17 -34.07
C LEU A 21 19.09 15.83 -33.17
N PHE A 22 18.83 17.13 -33.35
CA PHE A 22 17.82 17.84 -32.58
C PHE A 22 16.41 17.35 -32.92
N LEU A 23 16.16 17.02 -34.20
CA LEU A 23 14.89 16.43 -34.64
C LEU A 23 14.67 15.02 -34.07
N VAL A 24 15.73 14.20 -33.98
CA VAL A 24 15.66 12.88 -33.34
C VAL A 24 15.31 13.02 -31.86
N VAL A 25 15.93 13.96 -31.15
CA VAL A 25 15.60 14.23 -29.73
C VAL A 25 14.16 14.73 -29.58
N ALA A 26 13.71 15.65 -30.44
CA ALA A 26 12.33 16.13 -30.43
C ALA A 26 11.31 14.99 -30.67
N LEU A 27 11.61 14.05 -31.59
CA LEU A 27 10.80 12.86 -31.81
C LEU A 27 10.75 11.93 -30.60
N ILE A 28 11.88 11.75 -29.90
CA ILE A 28 11.92 10.96 -28.66
C ILE A 28 11.03 11.61 -27.59
N VAL A 29 11.14 12.93 -27.40
CA VAL A 29 10.29 13.68 -26.46
C VAL A 29 8.82 13.56 -26.84
N LEU A 30 8.47 13.73 -28.12
CA LEU A 30 7.11 13.53 -28.61
C LEU A 30 6.60 12.12 -28.30
N PHE A 31 7.44 11.10 -28.48
CA PHE A 31 7.07 9.71 -28.20
C PHE A 31 6.82 9.47 -26.71
N ILE A 32 7.59 10.09 -25.82
CA ILE A 32 7.35 10.07 -24.38
C ILE A 32 6.01 10.72 -24.06
N VAL A 33 5.72 11.89 -24.62
CA VAL A 33 4.43 12.59 -24.42
C VAL A 33 3.28 11.71 -24.90
N LEU A 34 3.37 11.09 -26.08
CA LEU A 34 2.34 10.20 -26.61
C LEU A 34 2.09 8.98 -25.70
N ARG A 35 3.14 8.43 -25.08
CA ARG A 35 3.00 7.35 -24.09
C ARG A 35 2.27 7.84 -22.85
N ILE A 36 2.62 9.02 -22.34
CA ILE A 36 1.96 9.62 -21.18
C ILE A 36 0.49 9.91 -21.49
N VAL A 37 0.18 10.53 -22.64
CA VAL A 37 -1.20 10.82 -23.06
C VAL A 37 -2.03 9.54 -23.13
N LYS A 38 -1.51 8.47 -23.73
CA LYS A 38 -2.21 7.18 -23.77
C LYS A 38 -2.47 6.63 -22.36
N THR A 39 -1.53 6.79 -21.44
CA THR A 39 -1.72 6.41 -20.04
C THR A 39 -2.79 7.27 -19.38
N VAL A 40 -2.69 8.59 -19.48
CA VAL A 40 -3.65 9.53 -18.86
C VAL A 40 -5.06 9.31 -19.39
N VAL A 41 -5.25 9.11 -20.70
CA VAL A 41 -6.57 8.85 -21.29
C VAL A 41 -7.18 7.54 -20.74
N LYS A 42 -6.39 6.47 -20.62
CA LYS A 42 -6.86 5.21 -20.01
C LYS A 42 -7.29 5.42 -18.56
N TRP A 43 -6.48 6.13 -17.78
CA TRP A 43 -6.78 6.43 -16.38
C TRP A 43 -7.98 7.38 -16.23
N LEU A 44 -8.18 8.33 -17.15
CA LEU A 44 -9.32 9.25 -17.15
C LEU A 44 -10.64 8.48 -17.30
N ILE A 45 -10.68 7.47 -18.17
CA ILE A 45 -11.85 6.59 -18.31
C ILE A 45 -12.09 5.80 -17.02
N VAL A 46 -11.04 5.27 -16.39
CA VAL A 46 -11.16 4.57 -15.09
C VAL A 46 -11.74 5.51 -14.02
N VAL A 47 -11.21 6.73 -13.90
CA VAL A 47 -11.73 7.74 -12.95
C VAL A 47 -13.17 8.12 -13.27
N ALA A 48 -13.52 8.28 -14.55
CA ALA A 48 -14.89 8.58 -14.96
C ALA A 48 -15.84 7.44 -14.58
N ILE A 49 -15.45 6.18 -14.79
CA ILE A 49 -16.24 5.01 -14.37
C ILE A 49 -16.37 4.99 -12.85
N LEU A 50 -15.28 5.20 -12.10
CA LEU A 50 -15.32 5.27 -10.64
C LEU A 50 -16.24 6.40 -10.16
N ALA A 51 -16.22 7.57 -10.79
CA ALA A 51 -17.11 8.68 -10.45
C ALA A 51 -18.58 8.33 -10.71
N VAL A 52 -18.89 7.68 -11.84
CA VAL A 52 -20.24 7.18 -12.14
C VAL A 52 -20.69 6.14 -11.11
N VAL A 53 -19.81 5.20 -10.74
CA VAL A 53 -20.10 4.19 -9.71
C VAL A 53 -20.36 4.85 -8.36
N VAL A 54 -19.53 5.80 -7.92
CA VAL A 54 -19.72 6.50 -6.65
C VAL A 54 -21.08 7.21 -6.62
N ILE A 55 -21.43 7.95 -7.67
CA ILE A 55 -22.71 8.67 -7.75
C ILE A 55 -23.90 7.69 -7.81
N TYR A 56 -23.79 6.60 -8.57
CA TYR A 56 -24.89 5.65 -8.76
C TYR A 56 -25.07 4.70 -7.56
N SER A 57 -24.00 4.38 -6.84
CA SER A 57 -24.01 3.37 -5.79
C SER A 57 -24.84 3.77 -4.55
N GLY A 58 -25.11 5.06 -4.35
CA GLY A 58 -25.79 5.58 -3.16
C GLY A 58 -25.01 5.40 -1.85
N TYR A 59 -23.82 4.78 -1.89
CA TYR A 59 -22.94 4.62 -0.75
C TYR A 59 -22.09 5.87 -0.57
N SER A 60 -22.13 6.43 0.64
CA SER A 60 -21.27 7.55 1.01
C SER A 60 -19.85 7.04 1.26
N LEU A 61 -18.85 7.92 1.18
CA LEU A 61 -17.48 7.61 1.61
C LEU A 61 -17.45 7.06 3.06
N ASP A 62 -18.44 7.44 3.88
CA ASP A 62 -18.66 6.93 5.23
C ASP A 62 -19.06 5.46 5.28
N ASP A 63 -19.78 4.94 4.28
CA ASP A 63 -20.15 3.51 4.21
C ASP A 63 -18.93 2.65 3.85
N ILE A 64 -18.07 3.14 2.96
CA ILE A 64 -16.80 2.47 2.64
C ILE A 64 -15.89 2.45 3.87
N LYS A 65 -15.85 3.56 4.62
CA LYS A 65 -15.10 3.67 5.86
C LYS A 65 -15.66 2.78 6.97
N SER A 66 -16.99 2.66 7.07
CA SER A 66 -17.64 1.80 8.06
C SER A 66 -17.43 0.31 7.74
N ILE A 67 -17.42 -0.08 6.46
CA ILE A 67 -17.06 -1.44 6.03
C ILE A 67 -15.61 -1.76 6.39
N GLY A 68 -14.67 -0.85 6.08
CA GLY A 68 -13.26 -1.04 6.42
C GLY A 68 -13.02 -1.13 7.94
N THR A 69 -13.73 -0.29 8.72
CA THR A 69 -13.67 -0.31 10.18
C THR A 69 -14.27 -1.60 10.74
N LYS A 70 -15.41 -2.06 10.21
CA LYS A 70 -16.07 -3.29 10.65
C LYS A 70 -15.24 -4.54 10.37
N VAL A 71 -14.57 -4.62 9.22
CA VAL A 71 -13.66 -5.72 8.90
C VAL A 71 -12.45 -5.70 9.85
N ALA A 72 -11.85 -4.52 10.08
CA ALA A 72 -10.74 -4.39 11.01
C ALA A 72 -11.14 -4.76 12.45
N ASP A 73 -12.32 -4.37 12.89
CA ASP A 73 -12.84 -4.69 14.22
C ASP A 73 -13.16 -6.17 14.37
N SER A 74 -13.75 -6.82 13.35
CA SER A 74 -13.98 -8.27 13.36
C SER A 74 -12.67 -9.05 13.48
N VAL A 75 -11.64 -8.70 12.69
CA VAL A 75 -10.34 -9.37 12.73
C VAL A 75 -9.63 -9.14 14.07
N LYS A 76 -9.72 -7.92 14.63
CA LYS A 76 -9.22 -7.63 15.98
C LYS A 76 -9.93 -8.48 17.04
N GLN A 77 -11.25 -8.58 16.97
CA GLN A 77 -12.04 -9.34 17.94
C GLN A 77 -11.75 -10.85 17.87
N GLU A 78 -11.55 -11.38 16.66
CA GLU A 78 -11.13 -12.76 16.46
C GLU A 78 -9.72 -13.00 17.02
N ALA A 79 -8.78 -12.08 16.77
CA ALA A 79 -7.45 -12.13 17.35
C ALA A 79 -7.48 -12.08 18.90
N ILE A 80 -8.29 -11.21 19.51
CA ILE A 80 -8.45 -11.17 20.98
C ILE A 80 -9.05 -12.47 21.51
N THR A 81 -10.03 -13.03 20.81
CA THR A 81 -10.66 -14.31 21.17
C THR A 81 -9.64 -15.46 21.10
N ALA A 82 -8.81 -15.49 20.06
CA ALA A 82 -7.72 -16.43 19.93
C ALA A 82 -6.64 -16.23 21.01
N MET A 83 -6.32 -14.98 21.39
CA MET A 83 -5.37 -14.70 22.48
C MET A 83 -5.85 -15.30 23.80
N ALA A 84 -7.15 -15.19 24.10
CA ALA A 84 -7.74 -15.77 25.29
C ALA A 84 -7.85 -17.31 25.22
N GLY A 85 -8.26 -17.85 24.06
CA GLY A 85 -8.46 -19.29 23.87
C GLY A 85 -7.17 -20.10 23.78
N GLU A 86 -6.10 -19.50 23.26
CA GLU A 86 -4.81 -20.17 23.00
C GLU A 86 -3.74 -19.82 24.03
N ALA A 87 -4.06 -19.04 25.06
CA ALA A 87 -3.08 -18.58 26.04
C ALA A 87 -2.34 -19.72 26.75
N ALA A 88 -3.01 -20.86 26.95
CA ALA A 88 -2.43 -22.05 27.56
C ALA A 88 -1.37 -22.73 26.68
N GLU A 89 -1.45 -22.58 25.36
CA GLU A 89 -0.52 -23.15 24.37
C GLU A 89 0.55 -22.15 23.94
N ALA A 90 0.55 -20.95 24.54
CA ALA A 90 1.49 -19.90 24.20
C ALA A 90 2.91 -20.28 24.64
N THR A 91 3.87 -20.00 23.76
CA THR A 91 5.31 -20.22 23.99
C THR A 91 6.03 -18.88 23.98
N PHE A 92 6.95 -18.69 24.93
CA PHE A 92 7.76 -17.47 25.04
C PHE A 92 9.19 -17.76 24.59
N THR A 93 9.68 -17.00 23.60
CA THR A 93 11.05 -17.09 23.10
C THR A 93 11.74 -15.74 23.26
N THR A 94 12.97 -15.75 23.78
CA THR A 94 13.83 -14.55 23.79
C THR A 94 14.68 -14.58 22.52
N ASN A 95 14.61 -13.51 21.74
CA ASN A 95 15.36 -13.38 20.50
C ASN A 95 16.77 -12.84 20.78
N SER A 96 17.70 -13.12 19.86
CA SER A 96 19.10 -12.69 20.00
C SER A 96 19.32 -11.18 19.88
N ASP A 97 18.33 -10.45 19.36
CA ASP A 97 18.32 -9.00 19.20
C ASP A 97 17.83 -8.25 20.47
N GLY A 98 17.50 -8.98 21.54
CA GLY A 98 16.98 -8.41 22.79
C GLY A 98 15.46 -8.21 22.79
N THR A 99 14.76 -8.60 21.72
CA THR A 99 13.29 -8.65 21.68
C THR A 99 12.77 -9.99 22.22
N PHE A 100 11.47 -10.07 22.48
CA PHE A 100 10.79 -11.31 22.81
C PHE A 100 9.68 -11.61 21.82
N THR A 101 9.45 -12.90 21.58
CA THR A 101 8.34 -13.40 20.78
C THR A 101 7.45 -14.29 21.63
N VAL A 102 6.15 -14.00 21.67
CA VAL A 102 5.12 -14.90 22.20
C VAL A 102 4.36 -15.48 21.03
N LYS A 103 4.38 -16.80 20.89
CA LYS A 103 3.75 -17.50 19.77
C LYS A 103 2.71 -18.50 20.26
N THR A 104 1.53 -18.44 19.67
CA THR A 104 0.46 -19.43 19.81
C THR A 104 0.24 -20.14 18.48
N LYS A 105 -0.84 -20.91 18.36
CA LYS A 105 -1.22 -21.59 17.13
C LYS A 105 -1.55 -20.61 15.99
N ASN A 106 -2.30 -19.54 16.30
CA ASN A 106 -2.78 -18.59 15.30
C ASN A 106 -2.23 -17.16 15.48
N LEU A 107 -1.52 -16.88 16.59
CA LEU A 107 -1.01 -15.55 16.91
C LEU A 107 0.50 -15.53 17.12
N GLU A 108 1.11 -14.41 16.76
CA GLU A 108 2.49 -14.09 17.07
C GLU A 108 2.56 -12.65 17.58
N LEU A 109 3.11 -12.48 18.77
CA LEU A 109 3.40 -11.20 19.39
C LEU A 109 4.90 -10.99 19.43
N THR A 110 5.39 -9.85 18.99
CA THR A 110 6.81 -9.49 19.11
C THR A 110 6.94 -8.15 19.83
N GLY A 111 7.78 -8.07 20.86
CA GLY A 111 7.93 -6.85 21.65
C GLY A 111 9.34 -6.65 22.17
N THR A 112 9.64 -5.42 22.56
CA THR A 112 10.85 -5.09 23.29
C THR A 112 10.51 -4.96 24.77
N PRO A 113 11.28 -5.56 25.70
CA PRO A 113 11.04 -5.39 27.13
C PRO A 113 11.05 -3.91 27.52
N GLY A 114 9.96 -3.43 28.12
CA GLY A 114 9.82 -2.04 28.60
C GLY A 114 9.20 -1.04 27.61
N ASP A 115 8.95 -1.43 26.36
CA ASP A 115 8.46 -0.52 25.30
C ASP A 115 6.94 -0.22 25.41
N GLY A 116 6.22 -0.96 26.27
CA GLY A 116 4.78 -0.78 26.49
C GLY A 116 3.87 -1.16 25.31
N GLU A 117 4.45 -1.55 24.17
CA GLU A 117 3.76 -1.95 22.95
C GLU A 117 4.33 -3.25 22.39
N VAL A 118 3.49 -4.03 21.71
CA VAL A 118 3.88 -5.25 21.01
C VAL A 118 3.30 -5.25 19.60
N GLN A 119 4.08 -5.75 18.65
CA GLN A 119 3.63 -6.03 17.30
C GLN A 119 2.76 -7.30 17.32
N VAL A 120 1.52 -7.19 16.84
CA VAL A 120 0.58 -8.32 16.78
C VAL A 120 0.49 -8.83 15.34
N LYS A 121 0.57 -10.15 15.18
CA LYS A 121 0.25 -10.86 13.93
C LYS A 121 -0.78 -11.95 14.21
N PHE A 122 -1.76 -12.05 13.33
CA PHE A 122 -2.79 -13.10 13.36
C PHE A 122 -2.83 -13.76 11.99
N HIS A 123 -2.67 -15.09 11.91
CA HIS A 123 -2.57 -15.84 10.64
C HIS A 123 -1.63 -15.19 9.61
N ASP A 124 -0.37 -14.93 10.02
CA ASP A 124 0.66 -14.26 9.21
C ASP A 124 0.35 -12.82 8.75
N THR A 125 -0.82 -12.28 9.13
CA THR A 125 -1.23 -10.90 8.82
C THR A 125 -0.87 -10.00 9.99
N SER A 126 -0.06 -8.98 9.71
CA SER A 126 0.33 -7.97 10.71
C SER A 126 -0.85 -7.04 11.03
N LEU A 127 -1.30 -7.06 12.28
CA LEU A 127 -2.38 -6.20 12.79
C LEU A 127 -1.86 -4.87 13.38
N GLY A 128 -0.55 -4.63 13.28
CA GLY A 128 0.11 -3.43 13.80
C GLY A 128 0.58 -3.55 15.26
N LYS A 129 1.10 -2.44 15.78
CA LYS A 129 1.53 -2.34 17.18
C LYS A 129 0.35 -2.05 18.08
N TRP A 130 0.17 -2.87 19.10
CA TRP A 130 -0.88 -2.72 20.11
C TRP A 130 -0.21 -2.43 21.45
N LYS A 131 -0.83 -1.56 22.25
CA LYS A 131 -0.40 -1.33 23.63
C LYS A 131 -0.61 -2.59 24.44
N ILE A 132 0.32 -2.88 25.35
CA ILE A 132 0.18 -3.99 26.29
C ILE A 132 -0.97 -3.64 27.24
N ASP A 133 -2.14 -4.21 26.98
CA ASP A 133 -3.29 -4.21 27.87
C ASP A 133 -3.30 -5.47 28.76
N ASP A 134 -4.28 -5.58 29.66
CA ASP A 134 -4.42 -6.71 30.58
C ASP A 134 -4.48 -8.06 29.83
N THR A 135 -5.07 -8.10 28.63
CA THR A 135 -5.16 -9.33 27.82
C THR A 135 -3.78 -9.77 27.32
N ILE A 136 -3.03 -8.86 26.69
CA ILE A 136 -1.69 -9.13 26.20
C ILE A 136 -0.75 -9.45 27.37
N GLN A 137 -0.88 -8.75 28.49
CA GLN A 137 -0.09 -9.01 29.68
C GLN A 137 -0.36 -10.40 30.27
N SER A 138 -1.63 -10.82 30.29
CA SER A 138 -2.03 -12.18 30.68
C SER A 138 -1.42 -13.24 29.75
N LEU A 139 -1.49 -13.02 28.43
CA LEU A 139 -0.92 -13.92 27.44
C LEU A 139 0.61 -14.05 27.58
N ILE A 140 1.33 -12.93 27.73
CA ILE A 140 2.79 -12.94 27.98
C ILE A 140 3.11 -13.68 29.28
N THR A 141 2.33 -13.44 30.34
CA THR A 141 2.54 -14.08 31.65
C THR A 141 2.29 -15.58 31.59
N GLN A 142 1.27 -16.02 30.85
CA GLN A 142 1.00 -17.44 30.63
C GLN A 142 2.07 -18.10 29.77
N ALA A 143 2.50 -17.46 28.69
CA ALA A 143 3.57 -17.95 27.83
C ALA A 143 4.90 -18.13 28.60
N LYS A 144 5.20 -17.24 29.55
CA LYS A 144 6.37 -17.35 30.44
C LYS A 144 6.32 -18.55 31.40
N LYS A 145 5.15 -19.16 31.61
CA LYS A 145 5.02 -20.39 32.42
C LYS A 145 5.31 -21.65 31.61
N ASN A 146 5.27 -21.56 30.28
CA ASN A 146 5.46 -22.66 29.33
C ASN A 146 6.84 -22.60 28.64
N VAL A 147 7.85 -22.02 29.30
CA VAL A 147 9.22 -21.87 28.80
C VAL A 147 9.99 -23.18 28.92
#